data_AF-A0A5K0UXY0-F1
#
_entry.id   AF-A0A5K0UXY0-F1
#
_cell.length_a   1.000
_cell.length_b   1.000
_cell.length_c   1.000
_cell.angle_alpha   90.00
_cell.angle_beta   90.00
_cell.angle_gamma   90.00
#
_symmetry.space_group_name_H-M   'P 1'
#
loop_
_entity.id
_entity.type
_entity.pdbx_description
1 polymer ?
#
loop_
_entity_poly.entity_id
_entity_poly.type
_entity_poly.pdbx_seq_one_letter_code
_entity_poly.pdbx_strand_id
1 'polypeptide(L)' 'ELDFLYEAKNSEKCLENFKKLSPHLVNYIYAPKVYWNLSTSRLLTMEFMDAAEVTDVSAIRRLGIDPNDVAKL' A
#
# COMPACT_ATOMS: atom_id res chain seq x y z
N GLU A 1 -6.03 -16.24 5.86
CA GLU A 1 -4.64 -16.07 5.40
C GLU A 1 -3.73 -16.79 6.36
N LEU A 2 -2.78 -17.63 5.91
CA LEU A 2 -2.02 -18.53 6.81
C LEU A 2 -0.50 -18.46 6.66
N ASP A 3 0.00 -17.83 5.59
CA ASP A 3 1.43 -17.69 5.31
C ASP A 3 1.73 -16.31 4.72
N PHE A 4 2.36 -15.46 5.54
CA PHE A 4 2.70 -14.08 5.22
C PHE A 4 3.76 -13.91 4.14
N LEU A 5 4.51 -14.96 3.79
CA LEU A 5 5.45 -14.88 2.67
C LEU A 5 4.71 -14.81 1.33
N TYR A 6 3.49 -15.36 1.23
CA TYR A 6 2.66 -15.15 0.04
C TYR A 6 2.11 -13.73 -0.02
N GLU A 7 1.69 -13.18 1.11
CA GLU A 7 1.21 -11.79 1.19
C GLU A 7 2.32 -10.80 0.77
N ALA A 8 3.53 -10.99 1.29
CA ALA A 8 4.69 -10.19 0.91
C ALA A 8 4.98 -10.23 -0.62
N LYS A 9 4.98 -11.42 -1.22
CA LYS A 9 5.16 -11.58 -2.68
C LYS A 9 4.02 -10.95 -3.46
N ASN A 10 2.79 -11.09 -2.96
CA ASN A 10 1.61 -10.50 -3.60
C ASN A 10 1.66 -8.97 -3.54
N SER A 11 2.15 -8.38 -2.46
CA SER A 11 2.34 -6.93 -2.34
C SER A 11 3.28 -6.39 -3.43
N GLU A 12 4.46 -7.02 -3.61
CA GLU A 12 5.39 -6.65 -4.68
C GLU A 12 4.79 -6.87 -6.08
N LYS A 13 4.10 -8.00 -6.29
CA LYS A 13 3.42 -8.31 -7.55
C LYS A 13 2.29 -7.32 -7.85
N CYS A 14 1.59 -6.84 -6.83
CA CYS A 14 0.52 -5.86 -6.97
C CYS A 14 1.03 -4.58 -7.63
N LEU A 15 2.19 -4.07 -7.17
CA LEU A 15 2.82 -2.91 -7.75
C LEU A 15 3.21 -3.13 -9.22
N GLU A 16 3.76 -4.31 -9.55
CA GLU A 16 4.08 -4.67 -10.93
C GLU A 16 2.84 -4.82 -11.82
N ASN A 17 1.73 -5.31 -11.27
CA ASN A 17 0.46 -5.38 -11.99
C ASN A 17 -0.07 -3.98 -12.29
N PHE A 18 -0.03 -3.04 -11.34
CA PHE A 18 -0.45 -1.66 -11.58
C PHE A 18 0.40 -0.98 -12.64
N LYS A 19 1.73 -1.15 -12.62
CA LYS A 19 2.63 -0.65 -13.67
C LYS A 19 2.24 -1.15 -15.06
N LYS A 20 1.81 -2.41 -15.18
CA LYS A 20 1.49 -3.05 -16.47
C LYS A 20 0.06 -2.79 -16.95
N LEU A 21 -0.91 -2.89 -16.05
CA LEU A 21 -2.34 -2.90 -16.37
C LEU A 21 -2.99 -1.53 -16.24
N SER A 22 -2.50 -0.69 -15.33
CA SER A 22 -3.03 0.65 -15.06
C SER A 22 -1.90 1.68 -14.94
N PRO A 23 -1.09 1.88 -16.00
CA PRO A 23 0.10 2.74 -15.94
C PRO A 23 -0.22 4.20 -15.56
N HIS A 24 -1.45 4.66 -15.78
CA HIS A 24 -1.90 6.00 -15.35
C HIS A 24 -2.00 6.15 -13.83
N LEU A 25 -2.11 5.05 -13.07
CA LEU A 25 -2.18 5.05 -11.60
C LEU A 25 -0.80 4.87 -10.93
N VAL A 26 0.26 4.61 -11.70
CA VAL A 26 1.57 4.21 -11.14
C VAL A 26 2.16 5.24 -10.18
N ASN A 27 1.85 6.52 -10.37
CA ASN A 27 2.36 7.62 -9.54
C ASN A 27 1.53 7.83 -8.26
N TYR A 28 0.40 7.14 -8.12
CA TYR A 28 -0.52 7.26 -6.98
C TYR A 28 -0.49 6.04 -6.07
N ILE A 29 0.20 4.96 -6.46
CA ILE A 29 0.21 3.69 -5.76
C ILE A 29 1.61 3.40 -5.24
N TYR A 30 1.67 2.99 -3.99
CA TYR A 30 2.90 2.62 -3.32
C TYR A 30 2.67 1.38 -2.45
N ALA A 31 3.60 0.44 -2.50
CA ALA A 31 3.65 -0.72 -1.62
C ALA A 31 4.87 -0.57 -0.69
N PRO A 32 4.70 -0.67 0.65
CA PRO A 32 5.83 -0.59 1.57
C PRO A 32 6.89 -1.64 1.28
N LYS A 33 8.17 -1.29 1.44
CA LYS A 33 9.26 -2.24 1.26
C LYS A 33 9.17 -3.39 2.25
N VAL A 34 9.25 -4.63 1.76
CA VAL A 34 9.32 -5.82 2.61
C VAL A 34 10.76 -6.05 3.11
N TYR A 35 10.92 -6.30 4.41
CA TYR A 35 12.18 -6.74 5.00
C TYR A 35 12.21 -8.26 5.09
N TRP A 36 12.59 -8.92 3.99
CA TRP A 36 12.56 -10.38 3.85
C TRP A 36 13.36 -11.13 4.93
N ASN A 37 14.52 -10.60 5.33
CA ASN A 37 15.36 -11.19 6.39
C ASN A 37 14.75 -11.09 7.79
N LEU A 38 13.70 -10.27 7.95
CA LEU A 38 12.96 -10.08 9.20
C LEU A 38 11.52 -10.64 9.09
N SER A 39 11.23 -11.39 8.03
CA SER A 39 9.89 -11.92 7.75
C SER A 39 9.91 -13.45 7.68
N THR A 40 8.82 -14.06 8.11
CA THR A 40 8.59 -15.52 8.11
C THR A 40 7.15 -15.80 7.68
N SER A 41 6.75 -17.07 7.60
CA SER A 41 5.35 -17.41 7.31
C SER A 41 4.35 -16.93 8.37
N ARG A 42 4.82 -16.55 9.57
CA ARG A 42 3.97 -16.10 10.69
C ARG A 42 4.25 -14.66 11.16
N LEU A 43 5.20 -13.96 10.54
CA LEU A 43 5.50 -12.57 10.84
C LEU A 43 5.91 -11.84 9.55
N LEU A 44 5.22 -10.74 9.22
CA LEU A 44 5.58 -9.85 8.13
C LEU A 44 6.17 -8.56 8.68
N THR A 45 7.39 -8.21 8.25
CA THR A 45 8.04 -6.95 8.61
C THR A 45 8.19 -6.09 7.34
N MET A 46 7.66 -4.88 7.37
CA MET A 46 7.67 -3.94 6.24
C MET A 46 8.02 -2.51 6.69
N GLU A 47 8.30 -1.65 5.72
CA GLU A 47 8.53 -0.23 5.93
C GLU A 47 7.39 0.43 6.70
N PHE A 48 7.76 1.22 7.71
CA PHE A 48 6.81 1.99 8.47
C PHE A 48 6.36 3.20 7.65
N MET A 49 5.05 3.40 7.55
CA MET A 49 4.46 4.54 6.86
C MET A 49 3.61 5.34 7.83
N ASP A 50 3.82 6.65 7.84
CA ASP A 50 2.95 7.61 8.52
C ASP A 50 1.98 8.21 7.49
N ALA A 51 0.73 7.78 7.53
CA ALA A 51 -0.30 8.16 6.55
C ALA A 51 -1.67 8.26 7.23
N ALA A 52 -2.54 9.11 6.67
CA ALA A 52 -3.94 9.14 7.07
C ALA A 52 -4.65 7.86 6.61
N GLU A 53 -5.43 7.24 7.50
CA GLU A 53 -6.29 6.13 7.11
C GLU A 53 -7.33 6.61 6.09
N VAL A 54 -7.64 5.78 5.09
CA VAL A 54 -8.62 6.13 4.02
C VAL A 54 -10.00 6.48 4.58
N THR A 55 -10.32 5.98 5.78
CA THR A 55 -11.59 6.22 6.48
C THR A 55 -11.55 7.50 7.34
N ASP A 56 -10.37 8.05 7.66
CA ASP A 56 -10.24 9.28 8.45
C ASP A 56 -10.33 10.52 7.54
N VAL A 57 -11.56 10.85 7.18
CA VAL A 57 -11.92 12.05 6.41
C VAL A 57 -11.37 13.33 7.06
N SER A 58 -11.25 13.36 8.39
CA SER A 58 -10.74 14.54 9.09
C SER A 58 -9.23 14.68 8.91
N ALA A 59 -8.46 13.58 9.02
CA ALA A 59 -7.03 13.58 8.72
C ALA A 59 -6.74 13.94 7.26
N ILE A 60 -7.48 13.35 6.32
CA ILE A 60 -7.36 13.65 4.89
C ILE A 60 -7.56 15.15 4.63
N ARG A 61 -8.61 15.75 5.21
CA ARG A 61 -8.85 17.20 5.11
C ARG A 61 -7.74 18.04 5.75
N ARG A 62 -7.19 17.60 6.90
CA ARG A 62 -6.05 18.29 7.56
C ARG A 62 -4.78 18.27 6.70
N LEU A 63 -4.61 17.24 5.88
CA LEU A 63 -3.53 17.14 4.88
C LEU A 63 -3.78 18.03 3.65
N GLY A 64 -4.92 18.73 3.57
CA GLY A 64 -5.26 19.59 2.44
C GLY A 64 -5.78 18.84 1.21
N ILE A 65 -6.15 17.56 1.36
CA ILE A 65 -6.65 16.71 0.28
C ILE A 65 -8.18 16.72 0.32
N ASP A 66 -8.83 16.86 -0.85
CA ASP A 66 -10.28 16.64 -0.95
C ASP A 66 -10.58 15.13 -0.90
N PRO A 67 -11.38 14.65 0.08
CA PRO A 67 -11.75 13.23 0.16
C PRO A 67 -12.41 12.69 -1.12
N ASN A 68 -13.07 13.54 -1.91
CA ASN A 68 -13.67 13.12 -3.18
C ASN A 68 -12.63 12.77 -4.24
N ASP A 69 -11.43 13.34 -4.17
CA ASP A 69 -10.36 13.01 -5.10
C ASP A 69 -9.75 11.65 -4.75
N VAL A 70 -9.65 11.33 -3.46
CA VAL A 70 -9.22 10.00 -2.99
C VAL A 70 -10.20 8.91 -3.44
N ALA A 71 -11.51 9.18 -3.41
CA ALA A 71 -12.54 8.22 -3.83
C ALA A 71 -12.60 7.96 -5.34
N LYS A 72 -11.96 8.79 -6.16
CA LYS A 72 -11.92 8.68 -7.63
C LYS A 72 -10.65 7.98 -8.15
N LEU A 73 -9.65 7.78 -7.28
CA LEU A 73 -8.46 6.96 -7.56
C LEU A 73 -8.85 5.48 -7.68
#